data_AF-A0A2Z7D9Z6-F1
#
_entry.id   AF-A0A2Z7D9Z6-F1
#
_cell.length_a   1.000
_cell.length_b   1.000
_cell.length_c   1.000
_cell.angle_alpha   90.00
_cell.angle_beta   90.00
_cell.angle_gamma   90.00
#
_symmetry.space_group_name_H-M   'P 1'
#
loop_
_entity.id
_entity.type
_entity.pdbx_description
1 polymer ?
#
loop_
_entity_poly.entity_id
_entity_poly.type
_entity_poly.pdbx_seq_one_letter_code
_entity_poly.pdbx_strand_id
1 'polypeptide(L)' 'MKAYLVDQDDDMWFVIKDGPIKIMRPNTAVAISASADQWVEKPRMEWTSEDKKKANLNNVDKDILYKTLYNNMFSKIQT' A
#
# COMPACT_ATOMS: atom_id res chain seq x y z
N MET A 1 22.83 -1.30 7.96
CA MET A 1 21.88 -1.74 6.91
C MET A 1 20.51 -2.18 7.45
N LYS A 2 20.37 -2.70 8.68
CA LYS A 2 19.05 -3.07 9.21
C LYS A 2 18.12 -1.88 9.54
N ALA A 3 18.64 -0.80 10.12
CA ALA A 3 17.83 0.37 10.48
C ALA A 3 17.13 1.01 9.25
N TYR A 4 17.85 1.15 8.14
CA TYR A 4 17.32 1.69 6.89
C TYR A 4 16.17 0.86 6.28
N LEU A 5 16.12 -0.46 6.53
CA LEU A 5 15.02 -1.30 6.04
C LEU A 5 13.77 -1.16 6.93
N VAL A 6 13.96 -1.01 8.24
CA VAL A 6 12.86 -0.75 9.19
C VAL A 6 12.21 0.61 8.91
N ASP A 7 13.02 1.64 8.67
CA ASP A 7 12.51 2.99 8.35
C ASP A 7 11.72 3.02 7.02
N GLN A 8 12.08 2.21 6.03
CA GLN A 8 11.35 2.11 4.77
C GLN A 8 10.00 1.40 4.92
N ASP A 9 9.93 0.37 5.78
CA ASP A 9 8.67 -0.31 6.09
C ASP A 9 7.72 0.62 6.87
N ASP A 10 8.25 1.47 7.75
CA ASP A 10 7.49 2.48 8.50
C ASP A 10 7.01 3.64 7.60
N ASP A 11 7.85 4.18 6.72
CA ASP A 11 7.44 5.23 5.78
C ASP A 11 6.42 4.67 4.74
N MET A 12 6.51 3.39 4.37
CA MET A 12 5.51 2.72 3.52
C MET A 12 4.14 2.62 4.19
N TRP A 13 4.11 2.44 5.52
CA TRP A 13 2.87 2.39 6.30
C TRP A 13 2.08 3.71 6.23
N PHE A 14 2.77 4.85 6.29
CA PHE A 14 2.13 6.17 6.17
C PHE A 14 1.41 6.34 4.83
N VAL A 15 2.02 5.89 3.73
CA VAL A 15 1.42 6.01 2.39
C VAL A 15 0.24 5.05 2.18
N ILE A 16 0.26 3.87 2.81
CA ILE A 16 -0.86 2.91 2.76
C ILE A 16 -2.02 3.37 3.64
N LYS A 17 -1.76 3.95 4.81
CA LYS A 17 -2.82 4.39 5.74
C LYS A 17 -3.40 5.75 5.41
N ASP A 18 -2.54 6.71 5.08
CA ASP A 18 -2.91 8.12 4.96
C ASP A 18 -2.67 8.68 3.55
N GLY A 19 -2.04 7.88 2.67
CA GLY A 19 -1.83 8.20 1.27
C GLY A 19 -2.89 7.61 0.32
N PRO A 20 -2.65 7.69 -1.01
CA PRO A 20 -3.63 7.33 -2.03
C PRO A 20 -3.75 5.83 -2.29
N ILE A 21 -2.92 4.99 -1.66
CA ILE A 21 -2.87 3.56 -1.91
C ILE A 21 -4.03 2.87 -1.17
N LYS A 22 -4.82 2.08 -1.90
CA LYS A 22 -5.95 1.31 -1.34
C LYS A 22 -5.64 -0.18 -1.42
N ILE A 23 -5.86 -0.90 -0.31
CA ILE A 23 -5.77 -2.36 -0.28
C ILE A 23 -7.08 -2.91 -0.86
N MET A 24 -6.99 -3.72 -1.92
CA MET A 24 -8.14 -4.35 -2.56
C MET A 24 -8.28 -5.80 -2.07
N ARG A 25 -9.51 -6.32 -2.03
CA ARG A 25 -9.81 -7.75 -1.79
C ARG A 25 -10.74 -8.29 -2.87
N PRO A 26 -10.75 -9.63 -3.10
CA PRO A 26 -11.72 -10.23 -4.01
C PRO A 26 -13.15 -9.93 -3.54
N ASN A 27 -14.02 -9.57 -4.48
CA ASN A 27 -15.41 -9.32 -4.17
C ASN A 27 -16.22 -10.62 -4.23
N THR A 28 -16.70 -11.09 -3.08
CA THR A 28 -17.55 -12.29 -3.03
C THR A 28 -18.93 -12.07 -3.66
N ALA A 29 -19.38 -10.83 -3.80
CA ALA A 29 -20.63 -10.51 -4.48
C ALA A 29 -20.58 -10.80 -5.99
N VAL A 30 -19.39 -10.96 -6.59
CA VAL A 30 -19.25 -11.35 -8.00
C VAL A 30 -19.83 -12.74 -8.27
N ALA A 31 -19.90 -13.60 -7.25
CA ALA A 31 -20.56 -14.91 -7.36
C ALA A 31 -22.09 -14.78 -7.46
N ILE A 32 -22.65 -13.62 -7.11
CA ILE A 32 -24.10 -13.37 -7.02
C ILE A 32 -24.55 -12.43 -8.16
N SER A 33 -23.69 -11.52 -8.61
CA SER A 33 -23.98 -10.58 -9.70
C SER A 33 -22.82 -10.48 -10.70
N ALA A 34 -23.12 -10.76 -11.97
CA ALA A 34 -22.17 -10.62 -13.07
C ALA A 34 -21.76 -9.17 -13.35
N SER A 35 -22.47 -8.18 -12.80
CA SER A 35 -22.14 -6.76 -12.93
C SER A 35 -21.34 -6.21 -11.75
N ALA A 36 -21.02 -7.04 -10.76
CA ALA A 36 -20.24 -6.60 -9.61
C ALA A 36 -18.75 -6.56 -9.96
N ASP A 37 -18.06 -5.54 -9.47
CA ASP A 37 -16.60 -5.44 -9.63
C ASP A 37 -15.91 -6.66 -9.03
N GLN A 38 -14.90 -7.20 -9.72
CA GLN A 38 -14.14 -8.36 -9.25
C GLN A 38 -13.35 -8.07 -7.96
N TRP A 39 -12.99 -6.80 -7.74
CA TRP A 39 -12.20 -6.34 -6.61
C TRP A 39 -12.88 -5.15 -5.94
N VAL A 40 -12.92 -5.17 -4.61
CA VAL A 40 -13.46 -4.08 -3.79
C VAL A 40 -12.43 -3.63 -2.77
N GLU A 41 -12.50 -2.38 -2.35
CA GLU A 41 -11.63 -1.85 -1.30
C GLU A 41 -11.83 -2.66 0.00
N LYS A 42 -10.72 -3.14 0.57
CA LYS A 42 -10.69 -3.84 1.85
C LYS A 42 -10.84 -2.80 2.96
N PRO A 43 -11.84 -2.92 3.86
CA PRO A 43 -12.02 -1.98 4.96
C PRO A 43 -10.76 -1.90 5.85
N ARG A 44 -10.39 -0.68 6.27
CA ARG A 44 -9.18 -0.42 7.09
C ARG A 44 -9.11 -1.24 8.38
N MET A 45 -10.26 -1.60 8.94
CA MET A 45 -10.36 -2.41 10.17
C MET A 45 -9.98 -3.88 9.95
N GLU A 46 -10.03 -4.36 8.70
CA GLU A 46 -9.72 -5.75 8.35
C GLU A 46 -8.28 -5.93 7.86
N TRP A 47 -7.48 -4.86 7.82
CA TRP A 47 -6.10 -4.93 7.34
C TRP A 47 -5.24 -5.75 8.29
N THR A 48 -4.50 -6.71 7.74
CA THR A 48 -3.59 -7.58 8.47
C THR A 48 -2.14 -7.17 8.22
N SER A 49 -1.21 -7.73 9.00
CA SER A 49 0.23 -7.54 8.76
C SER A 49 0.70 -8.09 7.42
N GLU A 50 -0.04 -9.01 6.82
CA GLU A 50 0.32 -9.57 5.51
C GLU A 50 -0.04 -8.63 4.37
N ASP A 51 -1.14 -7.89 4.48
CA ASP A 51 -1.52 -6.88 3.48
C ASP A 51 -0.46 -5.77 3.38
N LYS A 52 0.37 -5.62 4.42
CA LYS A 52 1.49 -4.67 4.49
C LYS A 52 2.70 -5.09 3.65
N LYS A 53 2.71 -6.29 3.06
CA LYS A 53 3.85 -6.76 2.25
C LYS A 53 3.85 -6.02 0.91
N LYS A 54 4.97 -5.39 0.57
CA LYS A 54 5.22 -4.77 -0.74
C LYS A 54 4.91 -5.68 -1.95
N ALA A 55 5.01 -6.99 -1.77
CA ALA A 55 4.64 -7.98 -2.78
C ALA A 55 3.16 -7.85 -3.23
N ASN A 56 2.28 -7.38 -2.34
CA ASN A 56 0.84 -7.25 -2.57
C ASN A 56 0.46 -5.93 -3.28
N LEU A 57 1.41 -5.00 -3.45
CA LEU A 57 1.17 -3.76 -4.18
C LEU A 57 1.27 -3.99 -5.69
N ASN A 58 0.37 -3.39 -6.46
CA ASN A 58 0.47 -3.42 -7.92
C ASN A 58 1.63 -2.51 -8.39
N ASN A 59 1.96 -2.54 -9.69
CA ASN A 59 3.11 -1.79 -10.21
C ASN A 59 2.91 -0.26 -10.14
N VAL A 60 1.67 0.22 -10.25
CA VAL A 60 1.33 1.65 -10.14
C VAL A 60 1.50 2.13 -8.70
N ASP A 61 0.98 1.35 -7.74
CA ASP A 61 1.12 1.63 -6.31
C ASP A 61 2.60 1.60 -5.89
N LYS A 62 3.38 0.65 -6.43
CA LYS A 62 4.83 0.59 -6.21
C LYS A 62 5.52 1.84 -6.76
N ASP A 63 5.20 2.29 -7.97
CA ASP A 63 5.80 3.50 -8.57
C ASP A 63 5.45 4.76 -7.77
N ILE A 64 4.20 4.92 -7.35
CA ILE A 64 3.73 6.01 -6.49
C ILE A 64 4.46 5.97 -5.14
N LEU A 65 4.58 4.77 -4.54
CA LEU A 65 5.30 4.57 -3.29
C LEU A 65 6.77 4.97 -3.43
N TYR A 66 7.46 4.48 -4.46
CA TYR A 66 8.87 4.79 -4.70
C TYR A 66 9.10 6.28 -4.91
N LYS A 67 8.25 6.96 -5.68
CA LYS A 67 8.34 8.42 -5.88
C LYS A 67 8.10 9.19 -4.58
N THR A 68 7.13 8.78 -3.79
CA THR A 68 6.80 9.42 -2.51
C THR A 68 7.91 9.23 -1.48
N LEU A 69 8.40 8.00 -1.33
CA LEU A 69 9.52 7.67 -0.44
C LEU A 69 10.82 8.32 -0.88
N TYR A 70 11.12 8.35 -2.19
CA TYR A 70 12.30 9.02 -2.74
C TYR A 70 12.31 10.51 -2.39
N ASN A 71 11.19 11.20 -2.58
CA ASN A 71 11.05 12.61 -2.21
C ASN A 71 11.23 12.83 -0.69
N ASN A 72 10.68 11.93 0.13
CA ASN A 72 10.81 12.01 1.59
C ASN A 72 12.26 11.74 2.05
N MET A 73 12.92 10.72 1.51
CA MET A 73 14.34 10.43 1.79
C MET A 73 15.26 11.58 1.36
N PHE A 74 14.99 12.26 0.24
CA PHE A 74 15.75 13.45 -0.16
C PHE A 74 15.53 14.64 0.78
N SER A 75 14.30 14.84 1.30
CA SER A 75 14.03 15.88 2.29
C SER A 75 14.75 15.66 3.62
N LYS A 76 15.05 14.39 3.96
CA LYS A 76 15.85 14.02 5.14
C LYS A 76 17.37 14.18 4.93
N ILE A 77 17.86 14.25 3.69
CA ILE A 77 19.29 14.44 3.35
C ILE A 77 19.68 15.92 3.27
N GLN A 78 18.71 16.82 3.10
CA GLN A 78 18.95 18.25 3.26
C GLN A 78 19.12 18.57 4.76
N THR A 79 20.38 18.62 5.20
CA THR A 79 20.84 19.23 6.46
C THR A 79 22.00 20.16 6.14
#